data_AF-A0A7L2R503-F1
#
_entry.id   AF-A0A7L2R503-F1
#
_cell.length_a   1.000
_cell.length_b   1.000
_cell.length_c   1.000
_cell.angle_alpha   90.00
_cell.angle_beta   90.00
_cell.angle_gamma   90.00
#
_symmetry.space_group_name_H-M   'P 1'
#
loop_
_entity.id
_entity.type
_entity.pdbx_description
1 polymer ?
#
loop_
_entity_poly.entity_id
_entity_poly.type
_entity_poly.pdbx_seq_one_letter_code
_entity_poly.pdbx_strand_id
1 'polypeptide(L)'
;METLLQATGFPYHLVHLEEALELPPSILQPGPERAGTPGPSGPSYKEAVDSFIQQQRQDGDSASSVPGDSTPDRPAAPPASPRLPDAAQTQELLRGFEAAGTATAREELLEMLRTHLIVQTARDRGYAKVMMGDSLTRVAVKLLTNLSLGRGAFLAVDTGFTDRRHGDVMVVRPMRDYTAKEIAFYNLFFRVPTVTVPPLFTK
;
A
#
# COMPACT_ATOMS: atom_id res chain seq x y z
N MET A 1 -4.36 5.59 -22.87
CA MET A 1 -4.06 5.75 -21.43
C MET A 1 -2.66 6.30 -21.23
N GLU A 2 -1.65 5.72 -21.88
CA GLU A 2 -0.25 6.19 -21.81
C GLU A 2 -0.07 7.67 -22.19
N THR A 3 -0.75 8.14 -23.23
CA THR A 3 -0.73 9.55 -23.65
C THR A 3 -1.21 10.51 -22.56
N LEU A 4 -2.20 10.07 -21.75
CA LEU A 4 -2.71 10.85 -20.62
C LEU A 4 -1.71 10.85 -19.46
N LEU A 5 -1.08 9.70 -19.17
CA LEU A 5 -0.03 9.58 -18.15
C LEU A 5 1.18 10.46 -18.51
N GLN A 6 1.62 10.42 -19.77
CA GLN A 6 2.69 11.28 -20.28
C GLN A 6 2.35 12.78 -20.15
N ALA A 7 1.09 13.15 -20.44
CA ALA A 7 0.63 14.53 -20.32
C ALA A 7 0.64 15.06 -18.88
N THR A 8 0.63 14.19 -17.86
CA THR A 8 0.70 14.62 -16.45
C THR A 8 2.08 15.11 -16.03
N GLY A 9 3.14 14.76 -16.77
CA GLY A 9 4.52 15.11 -16.44
C GLY A 9 5.10 14.37 -15.22
N PHE A 10 4.34 13.49 -14.57
CA PHE A 10 4.83 12.65 -13.49
C PHE A 10 5.50 11.38 -14.02
N PRO A 11 6.54 10.86 -13.33
CA PRO A 11 7.07 9.54 -13.60
C PRO A 11 5.96 8.49 -13.49
N TYR A 12 5.79 7.67 -14.52
CA TYR A 12 4.83 6.58 -14.53
C TYR A 12 5.51 5.25 -14.83
N HIS A 13 4.90 4.18 -14.35
CA HIS A 13 5.35 2.81 -14.58
C HIS A 13 4.20 2.02 -15.18
N LEU A 14 4.46 1.37 -16.30
CA LEU A 14 3.56 0.38 -16.85
C LEU A 14 3.97 -0.97 -16.27
N VAL A 15 3.04 -1.62 -15.56
CA VAL A 15 3.26 -2.94 -14.99
C VAL A 15 2.12 -3.84 -15.44
N HIS A 16 2.46 -5.00 -15.96
CA HIS A 16 1.51 -5.96 -16.49
C HIS A 16 0.96 -6.84 -15.38
N LEU A 17 -0.34 -7.18 -15.45
CA LEU A 17 -0.98 -7.99 -14.40
C LEU A 17 -0.40 -9.41 -14.35
N GLU A 18 0.06 -9.93 -15.49
CA GLU A 18 0.72 -11.24 -15.57
C GLU A 18 2.05 -11.32 -14.81
N GLU A 19 2.76 -10.20 -14.62
CA GLU A 19 3.98 -10.16 -13.81
C GLU A 19 3.71 -10.58 -12.36
N ALA A 20 2.47 -10.44 -11.87
CA ALA A 20 2.09 -10.88 -10.53
C ALA A 20 2.19 -12.40 -10.31
N LEU A 21 2.20 -13.21 -11.38
CA LEU A 21 2.29 -14.67 -11.33
C LEU A 21 3.72 -15.17 -11.06
N GLU A 22 4.73 -14.38 -11.42
CA GLU A 22 6.14 -14.72 -11.19
C GLU A 22 6.62 -14.35 -9.77
N LEU A 23 5.78 -13.63 -9.03
CA LEU A 23 6.14 -13.06 -7.74
C LEU A 23 6.17 -14.13 -6.64
N PRO A 24 7.27 -14.24 -5.87
CA PRO A 24 7.37 -15.22 -4.80
C PRO A 24 6.35 -14.93 -3.68
N PRO A 25 5.76 -15.98 -3.06
CA PRO A 25 4.73 -15.82 -2.03
C PRO A 25 5.23 -15.13 -0.75
N SER A 26 6.56 -15.02 -0.57
CA SER A 26 7.20 -14.30 0.53
C SER A 26 6.91 -12.80 0.55
N ILE A 27 6.35 -12.23 -0.53
CA ILE A 27 5.98 -10.81 -0.62
C ILE A 27 4.78 -10.46 0.27
N LEU A 28 3.90 -11.42 0.58
CA LEU A 28 2.79 -11.19 1.50
C LEU A 28 3.16 -11.40 2.96
N GLN A 29 4.40 -11.82 3.24
CA GLN A 29 4.88 -11.84 4.61
C GLN A 29 4.96 -10.40 5.09
N PRO A 30 4.50 -10.10 6.31
CA PRO A 30 4.91 -8.87 6.98
C PRO A 30 6.43 -8.84 6.84
N GLY A 31 6.98 -7.82 6.18
CA GLY A 31 8.42 -7.61 6.18
C GLY A 31 8.89 -7.74 7.64
N PRO A 32 10.08 -8.31 7.91
CA PRO A 32 10.55 -8.47 9.28
C PRO A 32 10.22 -7.14 9.90
N GLU A 33 9.42 -7.16 10.97
CA GLU A 33 9.30 -5.96 11.77
C GLU A 33 10.73 -5.45 11.83
N ARG A 34 10.97 -4.15 11.71
CA ARG A 34 12.03 -3.66 12.57
C ARG A 34 11.56 -4.06 13.98
N ALA A 35 11.72 -5.32 14.42
CA ALA A 35 12.93 -5.74 15.09
C ALA A 35 13.98 -4.63 15.01
N GLY A 36 13.66 -3.47 15.62
CA GLY A 36 14.50 -3.03 16.70
C GLY A 36 14.78 -4.32 17.43
N THR A 37 16.01 -4.78 17.26
CA THR A 37 16.68 -5.81 18.04
C THR A 37 15.81 -6.32 19.19
N PRO A 38 15.76 -7.62 19.48
CA PRO A 38 15.50 -8.03 20.86
C PRO A 38 16.66 -7.47 21.70
N GLY A 39 16.65 -6.15 21.92
CA GLY A 39 17.30 -5.51 23.03
C GLY A 39 16.63 -6.11 24.25
N PRO A 40 17.41 -6.36 25.31
CA PRO A 40 16.90 -6.97 26.51
C PRO A 40 15.63 -6.24 26.90
N SER A 41 14.55 -6.99 27.10
CA SER A 41 13.22 -6.52 27.51
C SER A 41 13.34 -5.16 28.16
N GLY A 42 13.01 -4.10 27.41
CA GLY A 42 13.04 -2.75 27.94
C GLY A 42 12.19 -2.75 29.20
N PRO A 43 12.66 -2.12 30.29
CA PRO A 43 12.00 -2.23 31.58
C PRO A 43 10.53 -1.92 31.43
N SER A 44 9.68 -2.78 32.02
CA SER A 44 8.24 -2.53 32.09
C SER A 44 8.02 -1.10 32.57
N TYR A 45 6.98 -0.39 32.11
CA TYR A 45 6.72 1.00 32.50
C TYR A 45 6.86 1.23 34.02
N LYS A 46 6.51 0.21 34.82
CA LYS A 46 6.73 0.15 36.26
C LYS A 46 8.21 0.26 36.68
N GLU A 47 9.10 -0.50 36.05
CA GLU A 47 10.55 -0.48 36.30
C GLU A 47 11.21 0.82 35.80
N ALA A 48 10.71 1.41 34.70
CA ALA A 48 11.16 2.72 34.23
C ALA A 48 10.78 3.84 35.23
N VAL A 49 9.59 3.76 35.82
CA VAL A 49 9.13 4.69 36.87
C VAL A 49 9.92 4.49 38.17
N ASP A 50 10.16 3.25 38.59
CA ASP A 50 10.93 2.95 39.80
C ASP A 50 12.38 3.44 39.67
N SER A 51 12.99 3.29 38.48
CA SER A 51 14.33 3.80 38.18
C SER A 51 14.39 5.34 38.21
N PHE A 52 13.35 6.01 37.71
CA PHE A 52 13.25 7.48 37.73
C PHE A 52 13.10 8.03 39.16
N ILE A 53 12.33 7.36 40.01
CA ILE A 53 12.16 7.73 41.43
C ILE A 53 13.46 7.50 42.22
N GLN A 54 14.22 6.46 41.87
CA GLN A 54 15.54 6.20 42.46
C GLN A 54 16.56 7.27 42.02
N GLN A 55 16.49 7.73 40.78
CA GLN A 55 17.42 8.70 40.19
C GLN A 55 17.18 10.14 40.68
N GLN A 56 15.94 10.54 41.00
CA GLN A 56 15.69 11.83 41.66
C GLN A 56 16.20 11.91 43.11
N ARG A 57 16.64 10.78 43.70
CA ARG A 57 17.26 10.75 45.04
C ARG A 57 18.78 10.87 45.00
N GLN A 58 19.41 10.80 43.83
CA GLN A 58 20.85 10.92 43.64
C GLN A 58 21.12 11.95 42.55
N ASP A 59 21.34 13.17 43.02
CA ASP A 59 22.03 14.26 42.33
C ASP A 59 21.32 14.91 41.14
N GLY A 60 20.97 16.17 41.40
CA GLY A 60 20.99 17.18 40.35
C GLY A 60 22.42 17.33 39.81
N ASP A 61 22.46 17.62 38.51
CA ASP A 61 23.40 18.48 37.79
C ASP A 61 23.78 17.92 36.41
N SER A 62 23.60 18.79 35.42
CA SER A 62 24.28 18.86 34.11
C SER A 62 24.01 17.87 32.95
N ALA A 63 23.33 18.46 31.94
CA ALA A 63 23.77 18.67 30.56
C ALA A 63 23.42 17.67 29.42
N SER A 64 22.86 18.30 28.38
CA SER A 64 22.38 17.85 27.06
C SER A 64 23.43 17.22 26.13
N SER A 65 23.00 16.31 25.26
CA SER A 65 23.52 16.22 23.88
C SER A 65 22.54 15.50 22.92
N VAL A 66 22.33 16.08 21.75
CA VAL A 66 21.57 15.53 20.60
C VAL A 66 22.57 15.20 19.49
N PRO A 67 22.51 14.04 18.83
CA PRO A 67 23.19 13.83 17.55
C PRO A 67 22.20 13.95 16.38
N GLY A 68 22.54 14.80 15.42
CA GLY A 68 21.96 14.82 14.08
C GLY A 68 22.60 13.73 13.22
N ASP A 69 21.81 13.14 12.32
CA ASP A 69 22.28 12.15 11.36
C ASP A 69 21.96 12.59 9.93
N SER A 70 22.96 12.43 9.06
CA SER A 70 22.99 12.92 7.69
C SER A 70 22.63 11.79 6.74
N THR A 71 21.65 11.97 5.87
CA THR A 71 21.38 11.06 4.74
C THR A 71 22.31 11.35 3.57
N PRO A 72 23.07 10.38 3.04
CA PRO A 72 23.66 10.49 1.72
C PRO A 72 22.68 10.03 0.64
N ASP A 73 22.47 10.96 -0.29
CA ASP A 73 21.77 10.85 -1.56
C ASP A 73 22.44 9.80 -2.48
N ARG A 74 21.66 8.89 -3.08
CA ARG A 74 22.15 7.89 -4.05
C ARG A 74 21.34 8.03 -5.34
N PRO A 75 22.01 8.23 -6.50
CA PRO A 75 21.33 8.56 -7.75
C PRO A 75 20.57 7.38 -8.35
N ALA A 76 19.35 7.68 -8.82
CA ALA A 76 18.41 6.77 -9.45
C ALA A 76 18.93 6.24 -10.79
N ALA A 77 18.83 4.92 -10.98
CA ALA A 77 19.06 4.24 -12.26
C ALA A 77 17.90 4.50 -13.25
N PRO A 78 18.16 4.55 -14.56
CA PRO A 78 17.18 4.92 -15.58
C PRO A 78 16.03 3.90 -15.70
N PRO A 79 14.82 4.33 -16.15
CA PRO A 79 13.65 3.47 -16.24
C PRO A 79 13.81 2.41 -17.32
N ALA A 80 13.74 1.15 -16.92
CA ALA A 80 13.62 0.01 -17.82
C ALA A 80 12.41 0.17 -18.75
N SER A 81 12.64 -0.04 -20.05
CA SER A 81 11.62 -0.06 -21.10
C SER A 81 10.53 -1.10 -20.81
N PRO A 82 9.25 -0.82 -21.16
CA PRO A 82 8.15 -1.76 -20.96
C PRO A 82 8.38 -3.01 -21.82
N ARG A 83 8.62 -4.15 -21.18
CA ARG A 83 8.70 -5.45 -21.86
C ARG A 83 7.26 -5.87 -22.14
N LEU A 84 6.95 -6.14 -23.42
CA LEU A 84 5.69 -6.77 -23.77
C LEU A 84 5.56 -8.10 -22.99
N PRO A 85 4.39 -8.41 -22.44
CA PRO A 85 4.18 -9.62 -21.67
C PRO A 85 4.30 -10.86 -22.56
N ASP A 86 4.80 -11.96 -21.99
CA ASP A 86 4.85 -13.23 -22.69
C ASP A 86 3.43 -13.77 -22.89
N ALA A 87 3.09 -14.11 -24.14
CA ALA A 87 1.74 -14.56 -24.51
C ALA A 87 1.30 -15.82 -23.74
N ALA A 88 2.27 -16.64 -23.29
CA ALA A 88 2.00 -17.80 -22.44
C ALA A 88 1.44 -17.41 -21.06
N GLN A 89 1.95 -16.33 -20.46
CA GLN A 89 1.57 -15.87 -19.12
C GLN A 89 0.18 -15.24 -19.13
N THR A 90 -0.13 -14.47 -20.18
CA THR A 90 -1.48 -13.94 -20.37
C THR A 90 -2.50 -15.08 -20.47
N GLN A 91 -2.18 -16.18 -21.16
CA GLN A 91 -3.07 -17.35 -21.24
C GLN A 91 -3.24 -18.04 -19.88
N GLU A 92 -2.19 -18.15 -19.09
CA GLU A 92 -2.26 -18.72 -17.74
C GLU A 92 -3.13 -17.87 -16.82
N LEU A 93 -2.96 -16.54 -16.86
CA LEU A 93 -3.79 -15.60 -16.12
C LEU A 93 -5.27 -15.75 -16.50
N LEU A 94 -5.57 -15.77 -17.80
CA LEU A 94 -6.94 -15.96 -18.31
C LEU A 94 -7.54 -17.28 -17.82
N ARG A 95 -6.77 -18.37 -17.87
CA ARG A 95 -7.19 -19.68 -17.35
C ARG A 95 -7.49 -19.62 -15.84
N GLY A 96 -6.70 -18.89 -15.06
CA GLY A 96 -6.95 -18.64 -13.64
C GLY A 96 -8.27 -17.89 -13.39
N PHE A 97 -8.55 -16.86 -14.18
CA PHE A 97 -9.83 -16.13 -14.13
C PHE A 97 -11.01 -17.00 -14.56
N GLU A 98 -10.85 -17.84 -15.58
CA GLU A 98 -11.90 -18.78 -16.00
C GLU A 98 -12.20 -19.84 -14.94
N ALA A 99 -11.15 -20.36 -14.29
CA ALA A 99 -11.26 -21.35 -13.21
C ALA A 99 -11.97 -20.79 -11.96
N ALA A 100 -11.86 -19.48 -11.70
CA ALA A 100 -12.68 -18.82 -10.68
C ALA A 100 -14.15 -18.78 -11.16
N GLY A 101 -14.95 -19.76 -10.71
CA GLY A 101 -16.30 -20.01 -11.23
C GLY A 101 -17.37 -18.95 -10.88
N THR A 102 -17.08 -17.98 -10.02
CA THR A 102 -18.02 -16.93 -9.62
C THR A 102 -17.45 -15.53 -9.89
N ALA A 103 -18.33 -14.56 -10.14
CA ALA A 103 -17.93 -13.16 -10.36
C ALA A 103 -17.17 -12.59 -9.14
N THR A 104 -17.63 -12.92 -7.93
CA THR A 104 -16.96 -12.51 -6.67
C THR A 104 -15.55 -13.08 -6.58
N ALA A 105 -15.35 -14.37 -6.89
CA ALA A 105 -14.02 -14.99 -6.84
C ALA A 105 -13.05 -14.34 -7.84
N ARG A 106 -13.54 -13.98 -9.04
CA ARG A 106 -12.73 -13.28 -10.05
C ARG A 106 -12.36 -11.85 -9.63
N GLU A 107 -13.29 -11.13 -9.02
CA GLU A 107 -13.03 -9.77 -8.53
C GLU A 107 -12.05 -9.78 -7.36
N GLU A 108 -12.17 -10.74 -6.44
CA GLU A 108 -11.21 -10.97 -5.36
C GLU A 108 -9.83 -11.35 -5.90
N LEU A 109 -9.75 -12.23 -6.90
CA LEU A 109 -8.50 -12.58 -7.57
C LEU A 109 -7.84 -11.35 -8.19
N LEU A 110 -8.59 -10.52 -8.92
CA LEU A 110 -8.03 -9.30 -9.51
C LEU A 110 -7.50 -8.34 -8.44
N GLU A 111 -8.27 -8.09 -7.38
CA GLU A 111 -7.86 -7.17 -6.31
C GLU A 111 -6.60 -7.69 -5.59
N MET A 112 -6.51 -9.01 -5.39
CA MET A 112 -5.34 -9.66 -4.80
C MET A 112 -4.10 -9.47 -5.68
N LEU A 113 -4.20 -9.83 -6.97
CA LEU A 113 -3.08 -9.71 -7.92
C LEU A 113 -2.64 -8.25 -8.08
N ARG A 114 -3.59 -7.31 -8.15
CA ARG A 114 -3.30 -5.87 -8.21
C ARG A 114 -2.55 -5.40 -6.97
N THR A 115 -3.03 -5.76 -5.78
CA THR A 115 -2.40 -5.35 -4.51
C THR A 115 -0.99 -5.92 -4.43
N HIS A 116 -0.81 -7.18 -4.82
CA HIS A 116 0.48 -7.84 -4.84
C HIS A 116 1.49 -7.11 -5.74
N LEU A 117 1.06 -6.77 -6.96
CA LEU A 117 1.87 -6.07 -7.95
C LEU A 117 2.25 -4.66 -7.48
N ILE A 118 1.32 -3.93 -6.88
CA ILE A 118 1.57 -2.58 -6.34
C ILE A 118 2.61 -2.62 -5.23
N VAL A 119 2.47 -3.55 -4.27
CA VAL A 119 3.40 -3.67 -3.14
C VAL A 119 4.78 -4.08 -3.63
N GLN A 120 4.86 -5.03 -4.57
CA GLN A 120 6.14 -5.44 -5.13
C GLN A 120 6.83 -4.31 -5.89
N THR A 121 6.08 -3.61 -6.75
CA THR A 121 6.63 -2.46 -7.48
C THR A 121 7.15 -1.39 -6.52
N ALA A 122 6.47 -1.18 -5.38
CA ALA A 122 6.95 -0.28 -4.35
C ALA A 122 8.28 -0.76 -3.73
N ARG A 123 8.42 -2.05 -3.45
CA ARG A 123 9.66 -2.62 -2.90
C ARG A 123 10.84 -2.55 -3.85
N ASP A 124 10.64 -2.97 -5.10
CA ASP A 124 11.70 -2.97 -6.13
C ASP A 124 12.26 -1.58 -6.39
N ARG A 125 11.45 -0.54 -6.15
CA ARG A 125 11.82 0.87 -6.30
C ARG A 125 12.21 1.54 -4.99
N GLY A 126 12.10 0.86 -3.85
CA GLY A 126 12.40 1.42 -2.53
C GLY A 126 11.39 2.46 -2.02
N TYR A 127 10.15 2.42 -2.48
CA TYR A 127 9.08 3.31 -1.99
C TYR A 127 8.52 2.83 -0.65
N ALA A 128 8.69 3.63 0.40
CA ALA A 128 8.15 3.32 1.73
C ALA A 128 6.64 3.55 1.87
N LYS A 129 6.03 4.31 0.94
CA LYS A 129 4.62 4.73 1.04
C LYS A 129 3.92 4.71 -0.31
N VAL A 130 2.76 4.07 -0.36
CA VAL A 130 1.88 4.00 -1.54
C VAL A 130 0.58 4.74 -1.24
N MET A 131 0.20 5.68 -2.11
CA MET A 131 -1.07 6.40 -1.97
C MET A 131 -2.12 5.81 -2.92
N MET A 132 -3.23 5.33 -2.36
CA MET A 132 -4.35 4.77 -3.11
C MET A 132 -5.45 5.81 -3.32
N GLY A 133 -6.10 5.75 -4.47
CA GLY A 133 -7.23 6.61 -4.84
C GLY A 133 -8.58 6.17 -4.23
N ASP A 134 -8.56 5.50 -3.07
CA ASP A 134 -9.78 5.02 -2.42
C ASP A 134 -10.58 6.19 -1.83
N SER A 135 -11.75 6.47 -2.42
CA SER A 135 -12.69 7.49 -1.95
C SER A 135 -13.58 6.97 -0.80
N LEU A 136 -14.24 7.86 -0.07
CA LEU A 136 -15.23 7.49 0.96
C LEU A 136 -16.26 6.51 0.44
N THR A 137 -16.76 6.78 -0.77
CA THR A 137 -17.75 5.92 -1.44
C THR A 137 -17.17 4.53 -1.72
N ARG A 138 -15.92 4.44 -2.19
CA ARG A 138 -15.27 3.16 -2.51
C ARG A 138 -14.99 2.36 -1.24
N VAL A 139 -14.52 3.02 -0.19
CA VAL A 139 -14.29 2.41 1.13
C VAL A 139 -15.60 1.91 1.74
N ALA A 140 -16.69 2.67 1.63
CA ALA A 140 -18.01 2.25 2.13
C ALA A 140 -18.55 1.01 1.38
N VAL A 141 -18.41 0.97 0.05
CA VAL A 141 -18.77 -0.21 -0.74
C VAL A 141 -17.93 -1.41 -0.31
N LYS A 142 -16.60 -1.27 -0.20
CA LYS A 142 -15.70 -2.35 0.24
C LYS A 142 -16.05 -2.86 1.64
N LEU A 143 -16.37 -1.95 2.57
CA LEU A 143 -16.82 -2.28 3.93
C LEU A 143 -18.09 -3.14 3.90
N LEU A 144 -19.12 -2.70 3.18
CA LEU A 144 -20.39 -3.43 3.07
C LEU A 144 -20.19 -4.79 2.39
N THR A 145 -19.40 -4.85 1.33
CA THR A 145 -19.06 -6.11 0.65
C THR A 145 -18.37 -7.09 1.60
N ASN A 146 -17.35 -6.64 2.33
CA ASN A 146 -16.64 -7.48 3.29
C ASN A 146 -17.55 -7.94 4.43
N LEU A 147 -18.45 -7.07 4.90
CA LEU A 147 -19.45 -7.43 5.91
C LEU A 147 -20.41 -8.50 5.40
N SER A 148 -20.96 -8.34 4.19
CA SER A 148 -21.86 -9.31 3.56
C SER A 148 -21.20 -10.66 3.29
N LEU A 149 -19.89 -10.68 3.02
CA LEU A 149 -19.10 -11.90 2.83
C LEU A 149 -18.59 -12.51 4.15
N GLY A 150 -18.94 -11.94 5.31
CA GLY A 150 -18.55 -12.44 6.63
C GLY A 150 -17.10 -12.12 7.04
N ARG A 151 -16.44 -11.18 6.37
CA ARG A 151 -15.02 -10.81 6.59
C ARG A 151 -14.85 -9.65 7.57
N GLY A 152 -15.44 -9.79 8.75
CA GLY A 152 -15.44 -8.75 9.80
C GLY A 152 -14.06 -8.47 10.42
N ALA A 153 -13.15 -9.44 10.43
CA ALA A 153 -11.86 -9.35 11.11
C ALA A 153 -10.92 -8.29 10.51
N PHE A 154 -11.10 -7.94 9.23
CA PHE A 154 -10.18 -7.09 8.47
C PHE A 154 -10.70 -5.65 8.27
N LEU A 155 -11.92 -5.34 8.73
CA LEU A 155 -12.60 -4.06 8.44
C LEU A 155 -11.83 -2.84 8.94
N ALA A 156 -11.23 -2.91 10.14
CA ALA A 156 -10.52 -1.78 10.74
C ALA A 156 -9.33 -1.31 9.88
N VAL A 157 -8.64 -2.25 9.23
CA VAL A 157 -7.48 -1.93 8.39
C VAL A 157 -7.91 -1.62 6.95
N ASP A 158 -8.93 -2.33 6.44
CA ASP A 158 -9.46 -2.11 5.09
C ASP A 158 -10.12 -0.73 4.95
N THR A 159 -10.71 -0.22 6.02
CA THR A 159 -11.29 1.13 6.08
C THR A 159 -10.36 2.17 6.70
N GLY A 160 -9.22 1.75 7.25
CA GLY A 160 -8.23 2.63 7.87
C GLY A 160 -7.68 3.66 6.89
N PHE A 161 -7.23 4.82 7.41
CA PHE A 161 -6.50 5.80 6.59
C PHE A 161 -5.14 5.25 6.16
N THR A 162 -4.55 4.41 7.00
CA THR A 162 -3.25 3.77 6.79
C THR A 162 -3.38 2.27 6.98
N ASP A 163 -2.75 1.51 6.10
CA ASP A 163 -2.57 0.07 6.16
C ASP A 163 -1.06 -0.25 6.21
N ARG A 164 -0.67 -1.00 7.25
CA ARG A 164 0.72 -1.39 7.54
C ARG A 164 0.96 -2.89 7.46
N ARG A 165 0.01 -3.67 6.91
CA ARG A 165 0.10 -5.15 6.85
C ARG A 165 1.33 -5.65 6.10
N HIS A 166 1.87 -4.86 5.19
CA HIS A 166 3.05 -5.22 4.39
C HIS A 166 4.38 -4.95 5.10
N GLY A 167 4.37 -4.29 6.27
CA GLY A 167 5.56 -4.04 7.09
C GLY A 167 6.44 -2.91 6.56
N ASP A 168 7.11 -3.15 5.43
CA ASP A 168 8.07 -2.23 4.81
C ASP A 168 7.42 -1.16 3.92
N VAL A 169 6.27 -1.49 3.31
CA VAL A 169 5.47 -0.58 2.49
C VAL A 169 4.19 -0.19 3.23
N MET A 170 3.99 1.11 3.42
CA MET A 170 2.78 1.67 4.03
C MET A 170 1.79 2.14 2.97
N VAL A 171 0.59 1.57 2.95
CA VAL A 171 -0.49 2.02 2.06
C VAL A 171 -1.30 3.09 2.77
N VAL A 172 -1.60 4.21 2.10
CA VAL A 172 -2.47 5.27 2.61
C VAL A 172 -3.60 5.61 1.65
N ARG A 173 -4.69 6.14 2.21
CA ARG A 173 -5.90 6.49 1.45
C ARG A 173 -6.24 7.97 1.64
N PRO A 174 -5.55 8.90 0.94
CA PRO A 174 -5.77 10.34 1.10
C PRO A 174 -7.20 10.78 0.76
N MET A 175 -7.85 10.08 -0.15
CA MET A 175 -9.19 10.44 -0.64
C MET A 175 -10.33 9.86 0.21
N ARG A 176 -10.02 9.13 1.30
CA ARG A 176 -10.99 8.38 2.10
C ARG A 176 -12.12 9.25 2.66
N ASP A 177 -11.88 10.52 2.93
CA ASP A 177 -12.86 11.40 3.55
C ASP A 177 -13.76 12.13 2.53
N TYR A 178 -13.52 11.93 1.24
CA TYR A 178 -14.27 12.57 0.15
C TYR A 178 -15.12 11.56 -0.61
N THR A 179 -16.37 11.92 -0.89
CA THR A 179 -17.27 11.14 -1.73
C THR A 179 -16.84 11.15 -3.19
N ALA A 180 -17.20 10.11 -3.94
CA ALA A 180 -16.92 10.08 -5.38
C ALA A 180 -17.53 11.28 -6.13
N LYS A 181 -18.66 11.81 -5.64
CA LYS A 181 -19.31 12.99 -6.22
C LYS A 181 -18.50 14.26 -5.99
N GLU A 182 -17.97 14.47 -4.80
CA GLU A 182 -17.10 15.62 -4.50
C GLU A 182 -15.83 15.57 -5.34
N ILE A 183 -15.22 14.38 -5.48
CA ILE A 183 -14.05 14.19 -6.34
C ILE A 183 -14.39 14.49 -7.81
N ALA A 184 -15.55 14.06 -8.29
CA ALA A 184 -16.00 14.36 -9.64
C ALA A 184 -16.21 15.87 -9.87
N PHE A 185 -16.83 16.57 -8.92
CA PHE A 185 -16.97 18.02 -8.99
C PHE A 185 -15.64 18.74 -8.92
N TYR A 186 -14.72 18.30 -8.06
CA TYR A 186 -13.36 18.83 -8.01
C TYR A 186 -12.68 18.71 -9.37
N ASN A 187 -12.71 17.52 -9.97
CA ASN A 187 -12.11 17.30 -11.28
C ASN A 187 -12.75 18.18 -12.37
N LEU A 188 -14.06 18.41 -12.31
CA LEU A 188 -14.76 19.31 -13.23
C LEU A 188 -14.34 20.77 -13.05
N PHE A 189 -14.35 21.29 -11.82
CA PHE A 189 -14.03 22.70 -11.52
C PHE A 189 -12.57 23.04 -11.82
N PHE A 190 -11.66 22.11 -11.52
CA PHE A 190 -10.22 22.30 -11.73
C PHE A 190 -9.71 21.72 -13.06
N ARG A 191 -10.61 21.20 -13.91
CA ARG A 191 -10.30 20.62 -15.24
C ARG A 191 -9.22 19.54 -15.17
N VAL A 192 -9.27 18.69 -14.15
CA VAL A 192 -8.36 17.56 -13.99
C VAL A 192 -8.73 16.49 -15.04
N PRO A 193 -7.78 16.02 -15.87
CA PRO A 193 -8.03 14.94 -16.82
C PRO A 193 -8.43 13.66 -16.07
N THR A 194 -9.50 13.00 -16.50
CA THR A 194 -10.01 11.77 -15.87
C THR A 194 -10.24 10.67 -16.89
N VAL A 195 -10.11 9.42 -16.45
CA VAL A 195 -10.39 8.22 -17.26
C VAL A 195 -11.36 7.35 -16.49
N THR A 196 -12.45 6.96 -17.12
CA THR A 196 -13.39 5.98 -16.59
C THR A 196 -12.95 4.58 -17.02
N VAL A 197 -12.58 3.75 -16.04
CA VAL A 197 -12.27 2.34 -16.26
C VAL A 197 -13.53 1.53 -16.01
N PRO A 198 -14.02 0.75 -16.99
CA PRO A 198 -15.20 -0.09 -16.78
C PRO A 198 -14.92 -1.15 -15.71
N PRO A 199 -15.93 -1.55 -14.90
CA PRO A 199 -15.79 -2.69 -14.02
C PRO A 199 -15.58 -3.97 -14.83
N LEU A 200 -14.92 -4.96 -14.23
CA LEU A 200 -14.65 -6.25 -14.89
C LEU A 200 -15.92 -6.94 -15.43
N PHE A 201 -17.04 -6.79 -14.72
CA PHE A 201 -18.29 -7.47 -15.03
C PHE A 201 -19.40 -6.46 -15.27
N THR A 202 -19.41 -5.86 -16.46
CA THR A 202 -20.61 -5.26 -17.02
C THR A 202 -21.12 -6.19 -18.12
N LYS A 203 -22.31 -6.77 -17.90
CA LYS A 203 -23.12 -7.37 -18.97
C LYS A 203 -23.70 -6.26 -19.84
#